data_AF-A0A6M0AZT3-F1
#
_entry.id   AF-A0A6M0AZT3-F1
#
_cell.length_a   1.000
_cell.length_b   1.000
_cell.length_c   1.000
_cell.angle_alpha   90.00
_cell.angle_beta   90.00
_cell.angle_gamma   90.00
#
_symmetry.space_group_name_H-M   'P 1'
#
loop_
_entity.id
_entity.type
_entity.pdbx_description
1 polymer ?
#
loop_
_entity_poly.entity_id
_entity_poly.type
_entity_poly.pdbx_seq_one_letter_code
_entity_poly.pdbx_strand_id
1 'polypeptide(L)'
;VSIGGIGFFLAGLSSYLNMDLLPIGDATNLIFIPQGVAMGFYGVAALLLSLYLWLTIYWDIGGGYNEFNQETAMVRVVRSGFPGKNREVEFSCRTEDVQSIRVDIKEGLNPRRVLYVRTKDRREVPLTRVGQPISLSELENQGAELARFLGVPLEGL
;
A
#
# COMPACT_ATOMS: atom_id res chain seq x y z
N VAL A 1 -14.32 0.28 8.27
CA VAL A 1 -13.72 0.51 9.62
C VAL A 1 -14.17 1.84 10.21
N SER A 2 -13.99 2.97 9.53
CA SER A 2 -14.21 4.31 10.10
C SER A 2 -15.63 4.57 10.63
N ILE A 3 -16.66 4.32 9.82
CA ILE A 3 -18.06 4.52 10.23
C ILE A 3 -18.42 3.61 11.42
N GLY A 4 -18.04 2.34 11.36
CA GLY A 4 -18.28 1.39 12.45
C GLY A 4 -17.53 1.75 13.74
N GLY A 5 -16.29 2.23 13.64
CA GLY A 5 -15.50 2.69 14.78
C GLY A 5 -16.10 3.90 15.48
N ILE A 6 -16.54 4.90 14.70
CA ILE A 6 -17.28 6.06 15.24
C ILE A 6 -18.56 5.58 15.93
N GLY A 7 -19.35 4.72 15.28
CA GLY A 7 -20.58 4.19 15.86
C GLY A 7 -20.36 3.46 17.19
N PHE A 8 -19.38 2.57 17.26
CA PHE A 8 -19.07 1.81 18.49
C PHE A 8 -18.53 2.70 19.61
N PHE A 9 -17.70 3.69 19.26
CA PHE A 9 -17.22 4.67 20.21
C PHE A 9 -18.35 5.52 20.79
N LEU A 10 -19.25 6.04 19.93
CA LEU A 10 -20.42 6.81 20.35
C LEU A 10 -21.40 5.97 21.18
N ALA A 11 -21.61 4.69 20.85
CA ALA A 11 -22.48 3.81 21.64
C ALA A 11 -21.92 3.57 23.05
N GLY A 12 -20.62 3.31 23.17
CA GLY A 12 -19.94 3.17 24.46
C GLY A 12 -20.00 4.46 25.29
N LEU A 13 -19.82 5.62 24.65
CA LEU A 13 -19.91 6.92 25.31
C LEU A 13 -21.36 7.25 25.73
N SER A 14 -22.34 6.92 24.90
CA SER A 14 -23.77 7.10 25.20
C SER A 14 -24.18 6.30 26.44
N SER A 15 -23.72 5.06 26.53
CA SER A 15 -23.96 4.15 27.67
C SER A 15 -23.32 4.66 28.98
N TYR A 16 -22.18 5.35 28.90
CA TYR A 16 -21.53 5.95 30.07
C TYR A 16 -22.23 7.23 30.54
N LEU A 17 -22.65 8.09 29.59
CA LEU A 17 -23.23 9.40 29.87
C LEU A 17 -24.76 9.37 30.04
N ASN A 18 -25.41 8.25 29.73
CA ASN A 18 -26.88 8.11 29.65
C ASN A 18 -27.51 9.18 28.73
N MET A 19 -26.85 9.47 27.61
CA MET A 19 -27.32 10.40 26.60
C MET A 19 -27.12 9.77 25.22
N ASP A 20 -28.14 9.81 24.38
CA ASP A 20 -28.04 9.24 23.04
C ASP A 20 -27.16 10.14 22.14
N LEU A 21 -25.99 9.62 21.77
CA LEU A 21 -25.06 10.27 20.85
C LEU A 21 -25.09 9.62 19.46
N LEU A 22 -25.89 8.57 19.26
CA LEU A 22 -25.95 7.91 17.97
C LEU A 22 -26.81 8.75 17.00
N PRO A 23 -26.37 8.92 15.74
CA PRO A 23 -27.18 9.61 14.74
C PRO A 23 -28.40 8.78 14.30
N ILE A 24 -28.35 7.45 14.50
CA ILE A 24 -29.40 6.49 14.18
C ILE A 24 -29.36 5.38 15.25
N GLY A 25 -30.49 5.11 15.90
CA GLY A 25 -30.62 4.13 16.99
C GLY A 25 -30.89 4.79 18.33
N ASP A 26 -30.84 4.01 19.42
CA ASP A 26 -30.82 4.49 20.80
C ASP A 26 -29.89 3.58 21.62
N ALA A 27 -28.80 4.16 22.14
CA ALA A 27 -27.85 3.45 23.01
C ALA A 27 -27.97 3.83 24.49
N THR A 28 -28.96 4.63 24.86
CA THR A 28 -29.15 5.12 26.24
C THR A 28 -29.51 3.97 27.19
N ASN A 29 -30.24 2.97 26.70
CA ASN A 29 -30.66 1.80 27.48
C ASN A 29 -29.55 0.73 27.61
N LEU A 30 -28.37 0.97 27.05
CA LEU A 30 -27.26 0.02 27.06
C LEU A 30 -26.57 0.03 28.42
N ILE A 31 -26.39 -1.16 29.03
CA ILE A 31 -25.65 -1.29 30.29
C ILE A 31 -24.15 -1.07 30.02
N PHE A 32 -23.55 -0.10 30.72
CA PHE A 32 -22.15 0.26 30.51
C PHE A 32 -21.20 -0.91 30.72
N ILE A 33 -21.37 -1.68 31.80
CA ILE A 33 -20.57 -2.89 32.07
C ILE A 33 -21.44 -4.14 31.89
N PRO A 34 -21.02 -5.11 31.05
CA PRO A 34 -19.76 -5.17 30.29
C PRO A 34 -19.85 -4.57 28.87
N GLN A 35 -21.06 -4.35 28.35
CA GLN A 35 -21.32 -4.17 26.93
C GLN A 35 -20.85 -2.80 26.40
N GLY A 36 -21.19 -1.71 27.09
CA GLY A 36 -20.75 -0.36 26.72
C GLY A 36 -19.23 -0.19 26.74
N VAL A 37 -18.55 -0.77 27.74
CA VAL A 37 -17.07 -0.78 27.83
C VAL A 37 -16.46 -1.54 26.65
N ALA A 38 -16.97 -2.72 26.33
CA ALA A 38 -16.49 -3.49 25.20
C ALA A 38 -16.66 -2.72 23.87
N MET A 39 -17.85 -2.13 23.65
CA MET A 39 -18.11 -1.29 22.48
C MET A 39 -17.18 -0.07 22.42
N GLY A 40 -16.97 0.63 23.54
CA GLY A 40 -16.05 1.74 23.64
C GLY A 40 -14.60 1.34 23.30
N PHE A 41 -14.12 0.22 23.84
CA PHE A 41 -12.78 -0.30 23.56
C PHE A 41 -12.58 -0.60 22.07
N TYR A 42 -13.49 -1.37 21.47
CA TYR A 42 -13.42 -1.68 20.03
C TYR A 42 -13.60 -0.42 19.17
N GLY A 43 -14.40 0.55 19.63
CA GLY A 43 -14.56 1.86 19.00
C GLY A 43 -13.24 2.63 18.95
N VAL A 44 -12.55 2.76 20.09
CA VAL A 44 -11.23 3.42 20.16
C VAL A 44 -10.21 2.72 19.26
N ALA A 45 -10.13 1.38 19.32
CA ALA A 45 -9.21 0.62 18.48
C ALA A 45 -9.49 0.84 16.97
N ALA A 46 -10.77 0.82 16.58
CA ALA A 46 -11.18 1.07 15.20
C ALA A 46 -10.89 2.52 14.77
N LEU A 47 -11.08 3.51 15.64
CA LEU A 47 -10.77 4.91 15.35
C LEU A 47 -9.26 5.13 15.14
N LEU A 48 -8.41 4.53 16.00
CA LEU A 48 -6.96 4.58 15.84
C LEU A 48 -6.50 3.92 14.54
N LEU A 49 -7.05 2.74 14.22
CA LEU A 49 -6.77 2.05 12.96
C LEU A 49 -7.24 2.88 11.74
N SER A 50 -8.43 3.46 11.80
CA SER A 50 -8.96 4.33 10.75
C SER A 50 -8.12 5.58 10.54
N LEU A 51 -7.68 6.22 11.63
CA LEU A 51 -6.78 7.37 11.56
C LEU A 51 -5.47 6.98 10.89
N TYR A 52 -4.87 5.86 11.28
CA TYR A 52 -3.66 5.32 10.67
C TYR A 52 -3.83 5.08 9.16
N LEU A 53 -4.92 4.45 8.74
CA LEU A 53 -5.19 4.17 7.33
C LEU A 53 -5.42 5.45 6.52
N TRP A 54 -6.19 6.40 7.05
CA TRP A 54 -6.39 7.70 6.39
C TRP A 54 -5.11 8.49 6.24
N LEU A 55 -4.25 8.50 7.27
CA LEU A 55 -2.93 9.12 7.20
C LEU A 55 -2.03 8.42 6.17
N THR A 56 -2.07 7.09 6.11
CA THR A 56 -1.32 6.30 5.12
C THR A 56 -1.73 6.65 3.69
N ILE A 57 -3.04 6.80 3.43
CA ILE A 57 -3.57 7.22 2.13
C ILE A 57 -3.20 8.68 1.84
N TYR A 58 -3.40 9.58 2.81
CA TYR A 58 -3.11 11.01 2.67
C TYR A 58 -1.63 11.28 2.36
N TRP A 59 -0.73 10.50 2.95
CA TRP A 59 0.71 10.58 2.68
C TRP A 59 1.18 9.74 1.49
N ASP A 60 0.28 9.07 0.78
CA ASP A 60 0.60 8.20 -0.37
C ASP A 60 1.75 7.23 -0.06
N ILE A 61 1.70 6.59 1.12
CA ILE A 61 2.77 5.69 1.57
C ILE A 61 2.77 4.44 0.68
N GLY A 62 3.94 4.11 0.13
CA GLY A 62 4.14 3.06 -0.85
C GLY A 62 3.91 3.50 -2.30
N GLY A 63 3.44 4.73 -2.52
CA GLY A 63 3.30 5.36 -3.83
C GLY A 63 4.64 5.72 -4.46
N GLY A 64 4.59 6.58 -5.48
CA GLY A 64 5.76 7.02 -6.27
C GLY A 64 5.68 6.60 -7.74
N TYR A 65 6.83 6.67 -8.43
CA TYR A 65 6.90 6.50 -9.87
C TYR A 65 8.18 5.79 -10.32
N ASN A 66 8.15 5.31 -11.56
CA ASN A 66 9.31 4.77 -12.26
C ASN A 66 9.60 5.67 -13.45
N GLU A 67 10.84 6.10 -13.60
CA GLU A 67 11.31 6.92 -14.69
C GLU A 67 12.44 6.20 -15.43
N PHE A 68 12.30 6.10 -16.74
CA PHE A 68 13.29 5.51 -17.64
C PHE A 68 13.55 6.52 -18.74
N ASN A 69 14.75 7.11 -18.75
CA ASN A 69 15.09 8.18 -19.67
C ASN A 69 16.29 7.79 -20.53
N GLN A 70 16.07 7.69 -21.85
CA GLN A 70 17.12 7.37 -22.82
C GLN A 70 18.04 8.55 -23.12
N GLU A 71 17.54 9.79 -23.05
CA GLU A 71 18.35 10.99 -23.31
C GLU A 71 19.39 11.22 -22.22
N THR A 72 18.99 11.04 -20.96
CA THR A 72 19.89 11.15 -19.81
C THR A 72 20.59 9.84 -19.47
N ALA A 73 20.22 8.73 -20.12
CA ALA A 73 20.71 7.37 -19.87
C ALA A 73 20.57 6.92 -18.40
N MET A 74 19.48 7.32 -17.73
CA MET A 74 19.23 7.04 -16.33
C MET A 74 17.90 6.30 -16.11
N VAL A 75 17.92 5.38 -15.14
CA VAL A 75 16.74 4.72 -14.58
C VAL A 75 16.59 5.17 -13.13
N ARG A 76 15.37 5.59 -12.77
CA ARG A 76 15.06 6.08 -11.42
C ARG A 76 13.75 5.48 -10.92
N VAL A 77 13.80 4.88 -9.74
CA VAL A 77 12.65 4.29 -9.07
C VAL A 77 12.49 5.00 -7.74
N VAL A 78 11.41 5.77 -7.61
CA VAL A 78 11.12 6.56 -6.41
C VAL A 78 9.92 5.97 -5.70
N ARG A 79 10.02 5.80 -4.38
CA ARG A 79 8.92 5.37 -3.52
C ARG A 79 8.71 6.32 -2.36
N SER A 80 7.45 6.65 -2.11
CA SER A 80 7.04 7.46 -0.96
C SER A 80 6.96 6.57 0.30
N GLY A 81 7.70 6.93 1.34
CA GLY A 81 7.68 6.30 2.65
C GLY A 81 6.88 7.10 3.67
N PHE A 82 7.07 6.77 4.95
CA PHE A 82 6.46 7.51 6.05
C PHE A 82 6.98 8.96 6.12
N PRO A 83 6.18 9.91 6.62
CA PRO A 83 6.62 11.29 6.80
C PRO A 83 7.87 11.37 7.69
N GLY A 84 8.85 12.17 7.27
CA GLY A 84 10.13 12.31 7.96
C GLY A 84 11.23 12.85 7.04
N LYS A 85 12.47 12.89 7.54
CA LYS A 85 13.63 13.41 6.78
C LYS A 85 13.98 12.59 5.54
N ASN A 86 13.69 11.29 5.56
CA ASN A 86 13.95 10.36 4.45
C ASN A 86 12.63 9.77 3.95
N ARG A 87 11.67 10.66 3.64
CA ARG A 87 10.36 10.23 3.14
C ARG A 87 10.49 9.50 1.81
N GLU A 88 11.33 9.98 0.91
CA GLU A 88 11.50 9.35 -0.40
C GLU A 88 12.65 8.34 -0.37
N VAL A 89 12.35 7.13 -0.82
CA VAL A 89 13.34 6.09 -1.08
C VAL A 89 13.59 6.08 -2.58
N GLU A 90 14.76 6.56 -2.97
CA GLU A 90 15.19 6.62 -4.36
C GLU A 90 16.22 5.51 -4.65
N PHE A 91 15.99 4.78 -5.73
CA PHE A 91 16.99 3.98 -6.40
C PHE A 91 17.27 4.60 -7.77
N SER A 92 18.53 4.84 -8.08
CA SER A 92 18.96 5.30 -9.40
C SER A 92 20.18 4.52 -9.90
N CYS A 93 20.17 4.23 -11.20
CA CYS A 93 21.29 3.62 -11.91
C CYS A 93 21.33 4.10 -13.36
N ARG A 94 22.45 3.88 -14.04
CA ARG A 94 22.53 4.16 -15.47
C ARG A 94 21.82 3.05 -16.25
N THR A 95 21.26 3.39 -17.38
CA THR A 95 20.60 2.42 -18.27
C THR A 95 21.56 1.30 -18.69
N GLU A 96 22.84 1.61 -18.86
CA GLU A 96 23.87 0.61 -19.16
C GLU A 96 24.11 -0.40 -18.03
N ASP A 97 23.79 -0.05 -16.77
CA ASP A 97 23.95 -0.91 -15.61
C ASP A 97 22.76 -1.85 -15.41
N VAL A 98 21.67 -1.67 -16.18
CA VAL A 98 20.55 -2.61 -16.24
C VAL A 98 20.98 -3.86 -17.01
N GLN A 99 20.79 -5.02 -16.38
CA GLN A 99 21.10 -6.32 -16.96
C GLN A 99 19.88 -6.95 -17.64
N SER A 100 18.74 -6.93 -16.96
CA SER A 100 17.50 -7.54 -17.44
C SER A 100 16.28 -6.95 -16.73
N ILE A 101 15.11 -7.11 -17.36
CA ILE A 101 13.83 -6.98 -16.66
C ILE A 101 13.41 -8.37 -16.21
N ARG A 102 13.22 -8.57 -14.91
CA ARG A 102 12.84 -9.88 -14.35
C ARG A 102 11.36 -9.89 -13.98
N VAL A 103 10.67 -10.92 -14.44
CA VAL A 103 9.31 -11.26 -14.07
C VAL A 103 9.35 -12.28 -12.93
N ASP A 104 8.57 -12.06 -11.88
CA ASP A 104 8.38 -13.02 -10.77
C ASP A 104 6.89 -13.34 -10.67
N ILE A 105 6.53 -14.56 -11.08
CA ILE A 105 5.17 -15.08 -11.02
C ILE A 105 5.14 -16.24 -10.05
N LYS A 106 4.29 -16.10 -9.02
CA LYS A 106 3.93 -17.16 -8.08
C LYS A 106 2.43 -17.29 -8.08
N GLU A 107 1.93 -18.48 -8.39
CA GLU A 107 0.51 -18.81 -8.32
C GLU A 107 0.20 -19.57 -7.00
N GLY A 108 -1.08 -19.62 -6.63
CA GLY A 108 -1.56 -20.34 -5.44
C GLY A 108 -2.37 -19.45 -4.48
N LEU A 109 -2.35 -19.79 -3.19
CA LEU A 109 -3.15 -19.09 -2.17
C LEU A 109 -2.72 -17.63 -1.94
N ASN A 110 -1.46 -17.30 -2.23
CA ASN A 110 -0.93 -15.94 -2.17
C ASN A 110 -0.22 -15.62 -3.49
N PRO A 111 -0.97 -15.26 -4.54
CA PRO A 111 -0.39 -15.01 -5.84
C PRO A 111 0.48 -13.77 -5.82
N ARG A 112 1.61 -13.82 -6.51
CA ARG A 112 2.57 -12.71 -6.65
C ARG A 112 2.90 -12.55 -8.13
N ARG A 113 2.77 -11.33 -8.62
CA ARG A 113 3.14 -10.95 -9.99
C ARG A 113 3.86 -9.61 -9.92
N VAL A 114 5.19 -9.66 -10.02
CA VAL A 114 6.06 -8.50 -9.79
C VAL A 114 7.08 -8.38 -10.92
N LEU A 115 7.30 -7.15 -11.40
CA LEU A 115 8.42 -6.82 -12.27
C LEU A 115 9.57 -6.26 -11.45
N TYR A 116 10.79 -6.64 -11.80
CA TYR A 116 12.02 -6.08 -11.24
C TYR A 116 12.93 -5.55 -12.34
N VAL A 117 13.64 -4.47 -12.02
CA VAL A 117 14.89 -4.15 -12.71
C VAL A 117 15.99 -4.94 -12.03
N ARG A 118 16.71 -5.74 -12.80
CA ARG A 118 17.94 -6.39 -12.35
C ARG A 118 19.13 -5.62 -12.88
N THR A 119 20.01 -5.18 -11.98
CA THR A 119 21.27 -4.53 -12.36
C THR A 119 22.41 -5.53 -12.45
N LYS A 120 23.49 -5.15 -13.13
CA LYS A 120 24.70 -5.99 -13.31
C LYS A 120 25.34 -6.47 -12.00
N ASP A 121 25.18 -5.71 -10.93
CA ASP A 121 25.60 -6.08 -9.58
C ASP A 121 24.60 -6.97 -8.82
N ARG A 122 23.62 -7.54 -9.55
CA ARG A 122 22.59 -8.47 -9.07
C ARG A 122 21.59 -7.87 -8.07
N ARG A 123 21.49 -6.55 -7.95
CA ARG A 123 20.37 -5.93 -7.19
C ARG A 123 19.07 -6.07 -7.99
N GLU A 124 17.98 -6.36 -7.29
CA GLU A 124 16.65 -6.49 -7.86
C GLU A 124 15.73 -5.44 -7.24
N VAL A 125 15.25 -4.51 -8.06
CA VAL A 125 14.43 -3.38 -7.60
C VAL A 125 13.00 -3.54 -8.15
N PRO A 126 11.99 -3.68 -7.28
CA PRO A 126 10.61 -3.90 -7.72
C PRO A 126 10.01 -2.65 -8.38
N LEU A 127 9.47 -2.85 -9.56
CA LEU A 127 8.82 -1.80 -10.38
C LEU A 127 7.32 -1.72 -10.17
N THR A 128 6.67 -2.83 -9.84
CA THR A 128 5.23 -2.87 -9.60
C THR A 128 4.89 -2.39 -8.20
N ARG A 129 3.73 -1.73 -8.06
CA ARG A 129 3.21 -1.29 -6.76
C ARG A 129 2.84 -2.49 -5.88
N VAL A 130 2.85 -2.28 -4.57
CA VAL A 130 2.33 -3.25 -3.61
C VAL A 130 0.80 -3.22 -3.68
N GLY A 131 0.16 -4.38 -3.78
CA GLY A 131 -1.30 -4.48 -3.86
C GLY A 131 -1.76 -5.76 -4.53
N GLN A 132 -2.98 -5.71 -5.08
CA GLN A 132 -3.53 -6.82 -5.83
C GLN A 132 -2.66 -7.10 -7.08
N PRO A 133 -2.29 -8.36 -7.36
CA PRO A 133 -1.53 -8.71 -8.54
C PRO A 133 -2.26 -8.27 -9.82
N ILE A 134 -1.54 -7.62 -10.73
CA ILE A 134 -2.06 -7.31 -12.06
C ILE A 134 -2.32 -8.59 -12.86
N SER A 135 -3.07 -8.47 -13.96
CA SER A 135 -3.27 -9.62 -14.84
C SER A 135 -1.94 -10.11 -15.43
N LEU A 136 -1.84 -11.41 -15.70
CA LEU A 136 -0.61 -11.99 -16.27
C LEU A 136 -0.25 -11.31 -17.59
N SER A 137 -1.23 -11.13 -18.48
CA SER A 137 -1.04 -10.48 -19.77
C SER A 137 -0.57 -9.03 -19.63
N GLU A 138 -1.06 -8.29 -18.64
CA GLU A 138 -0.62 -6.91 -18.40
C GLU A 138 0.81 -6.86 -17.85
N LEU A 139 1.18 -7.79 -16.97
CA LEU A 139 2.55 -7.95 -16.47
C LEU A 139 3.53 -8.25 -17.61
N GLU A 140 3.18 -9.20 -18.46
CA GLU A 140 4.00 -9.61 -19.62
C GLU A 140 4.15 -8.45 -20.61
N ASN A 141 3.05 -7.76 -20.94
CA ASN A 141 3.07 -6.62 -21.86
C ASN A 141 3.95 -5.48 -21.31
N GLN A 142 3.76 -5.09 -20.05
CA GLN A 142 4.58 -4.04 -19.41
C GLN A 142 6.05 -4.46 -19.32
N GLY A 143 6.34 -5.72 -18.98
CA GLY A 143 7.69 -6.26 -18.91
C GLY A 143 8.39 -6.26 -20.27
N ALA A 144 7.69 -6.73 -21.31
CA ALA A 144 8.21 -6.78 -22.68
C ALA A 144 8.42 -5.38 -23.28
N GLU A 145 7.49 -4.45 -23.05
CA GLU A 145 7.63 -3.06 -23.48
C GLU A 145 8.86 -2.41 -22.84
N LEU A 146 9.04 -2.60 -21.53
CA LEU A 146 10.18 -2.04 -20.80
C LEU A 146 11.51 -2.66 -21.22
N ALA A 147 11.55 -3.98 -21.38
CA ALA A 147 12.72 -4.70 -21.89
C ALA A 147 13.13 -4.19 -23.28
N ARG A 148 12.14 -3.99 -24.16
CA ARG A 148 12.37 -3.42 -25.50
C ARG A 148 12.84 -1.97 -25.44
N PHE A 149 12.27 -1.16 -24.56
CA PHE A 149 12.67 0.23 -24.36
C PHE A 149 14.12 0.35 -23.88
N LEU A 150 14.56 -0.53 -22.98
CA LEU A 150 15.92 -0.50 -22.43
C LEU A 150 16.93 -1.29 -23.28
N GLY A 151 16.47 -2.09 -24.24
CA GLY A 151 17.32 -2.95 -25.06
C GLY A 151 17.95 -4.12 -24.29
N VAL A 152 17.27 -4.60 -23.24
CA VAL A 152 17.73 -5.68 -22.35
C VAL A 152 16.79 -6.88 -22.43
N PRO A 153 17.23 -8.11 -22.11
CA PRO A 153 16.36 -9.28 -22.10
C PRO A 153 15.30 -9.21 -20.99
N LEU A 154 14.17 -9.87 -21.26
CA LEU A 154 13.15 -10.21 -20.28
C LEU A 154 13.49 -11.60 -19.70
N GLU A 155 13.64 -11.71 -18.38
CA GLU A 155 13.94 -12.95 -17.65
C GLU A 155 12.76 -13.35 -16.76
N GLY A 156 12.63 -14.64 -16.41
CA GLY A 156 11.68 -15.11 -15.40
C GLY A 156 10.32 -15.60 -15.91
N LEU A 157 10.30 -16.17 -17.12
CA LEU A 157 9.24 -17.08 -17.59
C LEU A 157 9.52 -18.51 -17.13
#